data_AF-A0A957BXL0-F1
#
_entry.id   AF-A0A957BXL0-F1
#
_cell.length_a   1.000
_cell.length_b   1.000
_cell.length_c   1.000
_cell.angle_alpha   90.00
_cell.angle_beta   90.00
_cell.angle_gamma   90.00
#
_symmetry.space_group_name_H-M   'P 1'
#
loop_
_entity.id
_entity.type
_entity.pdbx_description
1 polymer ?
#
loop_
_entity_poly.entity_id
_entity_poly.type
_entity_poly.pdbx_seq_one_letter_code
_entity_poly.pdbx_strand_id
1 'polypeptide(L)'
;MPTPFTHLAAAQRLLNDPAVPESSRSALARERAAFLLGNIAADARISDGVTRETTHFFAYDRPIETHPWRVMLATHPDLHNATSAAQQAFLAGYTAHLSMDEIWSLEMVRPYFAESTWGNRRLRFLMLHIILIYMDERDYRLLEDWQRGALCGAAPEGWTPFLSDTALVDWRNFIGVQLRPGGDSQTLQVLG
;
A
#
# COMPACT_ATOMS: atom_id res chain seq x y z
N MET A 1 -3.99 7.52 5.87
CA MET A 1 -2.72 7.10 5.25
C MET A 1 -2.75 7.45 3.78
N PRO A 2 -1.60 7.45 3.08
CA PRO A 2 -1.58 7.49 1.64
C PRO A 2 -2.58 6.49 1.04
N THR A 3 -3.17 6.84 -0.09
CA THR A 3 -4.19 6.02 -0.74
C THR A 3 -3.56 4.94 -1.60
N PRO A 4 -4.32 3.92 -2.04
CA PRO A 4 -3.82 2.92 -2.98
C PRO A 4 -3.21 3.53 -4.26
N PHE A 5 -3.75 4.62 -4.79
CA PHE A 5 -3.16 5.27 -5.98
C PHE A 5 -1.84 5.96 -5.66
N THR A 6 -1.68 6.50 -4.45
CA THR A 6 -0.40 7.05 -4.00
C THR A 6 0.66 5.94 -3.95
N HIS A 7 0.30 4.76 -3.41
CA HIS A 7 1.20 3.60 -3.38
C HIS A 7 1.52 3.06 -4.78
N LEU A 8 0.55 2.98 -5.69
CA LEU A 8 0.79 2.56 -7.08
C LEU A 8 1.69 3.55 -7.84
N ALA A 9 1.53 4.85 -7.59
CA ALA A 9 2.40 5.87 -8.17
C ALA A 9 3.83 5.78 -7.61
N ALA A 10 3.98 5.48 -6.31
CA ALA A 10 5.29 5.21 -5.72
C ALA A 10 5.93 3.93 -6.31
N ALA A 11 5.15 2.85 -6.46
CA ALA A 11 5.60 1.61 -7.07
C ALA A 11 6.12 1.83 -8.51
N GLN A 12 5.41 2.61 -9.32
CA GLN A 12 5.83 3.00 -10.67
C GLN A 12 7.18 3.73 -10.67
N ARG A 13 7.38 4.65 -9.71
CA ARG A 13 8.66 5.36 -9.57
C ARG A 13 9.77 4.41 -9.16
N LEU A 14 9.54 3.52 -8.20
CA LEU A 14 10.52 2.53 -7.76
C LEU A 14 11.02 1.61 -8.89
N LEU A 15 10.16 1.27 -9.85
CA LEU A 15 10.56 0.49 -11.03
C LEU A 15 11.55 1.22 -11.96
N ASN A 16 11.65 2.55 -11.84
CA ASN A 16 12.50 3.40 -12.68
C ASN A 16 13.56 4.20 -11.88
N ASP A 17 13.55 4.11 -10.55
CA ASP A 17 14.41 4.94 -9.69
C ASP A 17 15.86 4.44 -9.71
N PRO A 18 16.84 5.27 -10.16
CA PRO A 18 18.26 4.90 -10.22
C PRO A 18 18.84 4.45 -8.86
N ALA A 19 18.25 4.86 -7.73
CA ALA A 19 18.69 4.48 -6.39
C ALA A 19 18.36 3.01 -6.04
N VAL A 20 17.37 2.40 -6.67
CA VAL A 20 17.10 0.96 -6.53
C VAL A 20 18.09 0.19 -7.41
N PRO A 21 18.79 -0.87 -6.97
CA PRO A 21 19.72 -1.59 -7.85
C PRO A 21 19.04 -2.09 -9.14
N GLU A 22 19.74 -2.03 -10.29
CA GLU A 22 19.18 -2.44 -11.59
C GLU A 22 18.69 -3.88 -11.58
N SER A 23 19.43 -4.79 -10.92
CA SER A 23 19.02 -6.19 -10.76
C SER A 23 17.69 -6.31 -10.02
N SER A 24 17.48 -5.49 -8.98
CA SER A 24 16.22 -5.42 -8.24
C SER A 24 15.10 -4.84 -9.10
N ARG A 25 15.32 -3.72 -9.79
CA ARG A 25 14.33 -3.14 -10.71
C ARG A 25 13.90 -4.14 -11.78
N SER A 26 14.86 -4.81 -12.42
CA SER A 26 14.62 -5.86 -13.41
C SER A 26 13.83 -7.05 -12.84
N ALA A 27 14.12 -7.49 -11.61
CA ALA A 27 13.36 -8.56 -10.96
C ALA A 27 11.91 -8.13 -10.67
N LEU A 28 11.70 -6.94 -10.10
CA LEU A 28 10.38 -6.38 -9.82
C LEU A 28 9.58 -6.14 -11.11
N ALA A 29 10.24 -5.70 -12.19
CA ALA A 29 9.60 -5.46 -13.47
C ALA A 29 9.13 -6.75 -14.17
N ARG A 30 9.81 -7.88 -13.96
CA ARG A 30 9.38 -9.21 -14.45
C ARG A 30 8.15 -9.71 -13.72
N GLU A 31 8.08 -9.49 -12.42
CA GLU A 31 6.97 -9.92 -11.54
C GLU A 31 6.06 -8.74 -11.17
N ARG A 32 5.89 -7.81 -12.11
CA ARG A 32 5.28 -6.49 -11.89
C ARG A 32 3.88 -6.57 -11.30
N ALA A 33 3.09 -7.53 -11.75
CA ALA A 33 1.74 -7.75 -11.26
C ALA A 33 1.72 -8.02 -9.74
N ALA A 34 2.59 -8.92 -9.29
CA ALA A 34 2.73 -9.26 -7.88
C ALA A 34 3.29 -8.08 -7.07
N PHE A 35 4.28 -7.38 -7.61
CA PHE A 35 4.85 -6.18 -6.98
C PHE A 35 3.80 -5.08 -6.76
N LEU A 36 2.99 -4.77 -7.77
CA LEU A 36 1.92 -3.78 -7.65
C LEU A 36 0.88 -4.19 -6.62
N LEU A 37 0.45 -5.46 -6.61
CA LEU A 37 -0.51 -5.95 -5.63
C LEU A 37 0.05 -5.83 -4.21
N GLY A 38 1.33 -6.17 -4.00
CA GLY A 38 2.01 -6.01 -2.72
C GLY A 38 1.98 -4.57 -2.21
N ASN A 39 2.15 -3.58 -3.08
CA ASN A 39 2.13 -2.16 -2.72
C ASN A 39 0.77 -1.66 -2.19
N ILE A 40 -0.32 -2.39 -2.45
CA ILE A 40 -1.66 -2.00 -1.99
C ILE A 40 -2.30 -3.05 -1.06
N ALA A 41 -1.65 -4.20 -0.85
CA ALA A 41 -2.28 -5.35 -0.21
C ALA A 41 -2.64 -5.13 1.26
N ALA A 42 -1.89 -4.32 2.01
CA ALA A 42 -2.22 -4.08 3.42
C ALA A 42 -3.59 -3.41 3.61
N ASP A 43 -4.05 -2.65 2.61
CA ASP A 43 -5.38 -2.03 2.62
C ASP A 43 -6.52 -3.01 2.28
N ALA A 44 -6.20 -4.24 1.83
CA ALA A 44 -7.18 -5.30 1.58
C ALA A 44 -7.93 -5.74 2.85
N ARG A 45 -7.53 -5.28 4.05
CA ARG A 45 -8.19 -5.53 5.33
C ARG A 45 -9.72 -5.33 5.30
N ILE A 46 -10.19 -4.42 4.44
CA ILE A 46 -11.61 -4.10 4.27
C ILE A 46 -12.39 -5.31 3.74
N SER A 47 -11.75 -6.19 2.96
CA SER A 47 -12.36 -7.37 2.35
C SER A 47 -12.48 -8.54 3.33
N ASP A 48 -11.48 -8.75 4.21
CA ASP A 48 -11.45 -9.85 5.19
C ASP A 48 -11.98 -9.44 6.58
N GLY A 49 -12.33 -8.16 6.79
CA GLY A 49 -12.74 -7.65 8.10
C GLY A 49 -11.64 -7.73 9.18
N VAL A 50 -10.38 -7.91 8.76
CA VAL A 50 -9.23 -7.97 9.67
C VAL A 50 -8.84 -6.57 10.15
N THR A 51 -8.19 -6.52 11.31
CA THR A 51 -7.78 -5.23 11.88
C THR A 51 -6.67 -4.58 11.04
N ARG A 52 -6.56 -3.26 11.14
CA ARG A 52 -5.41 -2.54 10.57
C ARG A 52 -4.10 -3.07 11.13
N GLU A 53 -4.04 -3.35 12.42
CA GLU A 53 -2.82 -3.87 13.05
C GLU A 53 -2.37 -5.21 12.47
N THR A 54 -3.31 -6.09 12.11
CA THR A 54 -3.02 -7.38 11.46
C THR A 54 -2.27 -7.24 10.14
N THR A 55 -2.56 -6.18 9.38
CA THR A 55 -2.03 -5.97 8.02
C THR A 55 -0.92 -4.93 7.96
N HIS A 56 -0.95 -3.95 8.85
CA HIS A 56 0.01 -2.86 8.89
C HIS A 56 1.08 -3.04 9.96
N PHE A 57 0.91 -3.99 10.89
CA PHE A 57 1.88 -4.32 11.94
C PHE A 57 2.24 -3.15 12.88
N PHE A 58 1.36 -2.15 12.97
CA PHE A 58 1.37 -1.11 13.99
C PHE A 58 -0.05 -0.58 14.23
N ALA A 59 -0.25 0.13 15.34
CA ALA A 59 -1.49 0.81 15.68
C ALA A 59 -1.23 2.29 16.01
N TYR A 60 -2.23 3.15 15.82
CA TYR A 60 -2.08 4.60 16.03
C TYR A 60 -2.06 5.03 17.50
N ASP A 61 -2.48 4.17 18.41
CA ASP A 61 -2.55 4.44 19.85
C ASP A 61 -1.23 4.17 20.58
N ARG A 62 -0.21 3.66 19.87
CA ARG A 62 1.13 3.35 20.38
C ARG A 62 2.22 3.87 19.45
N PRO A 63 3.41 4.20 19.97
CA PRO A 63 4.53 4.61 19.13
C PRO A 63 5.00 3.48 18.20
N ILE A 64 5.49 3.85 17.02
CA ILE A 64 6.21 2.92 16.13
C ILE A 64 7.67 2.86 16.63
N GLU A 65 8.01 1.79 17.34
CA GLU A 65 9.38 1.57 17.87
C GLU A 65 10.26 0.74 16.94
N THR A 66 9.63 -0.10 16.12
CA THR A 66 10.29 -0.97 15.15
C THR A 66 9.61 -0.81 13.80
N HIS A 67 10.40 -0.79 12.72
CA HIS A 67 9.86 -0.74 11.36
C HIS A 67 8.77 -1.80 11.16
N PRO A 68 7.56 -1.44 10.70
CA PRO A 68 6.46 -2.39 10.61
C PRO A 68 6.74 -3.60 9.72
N TRP A 69 7.55 -3.45 8.66
CA TRP A 69 7.97 -4.58 7.83
C TRP A 69 8.86 -5.58 8.58
N ARG A 70 9.64 -5.14 9.59
CA ARG A 70 10.42 -6.03 10.46
C ARG A 70 9.50 -6.75 11.43
N VAL A 71 8.48 -6.07 11.95
CA VAL A 71 7.45 -6.70 12.79
C VAL A 71 6.74 -7.78 11.98
N MET A 72 6.33 -7.50 10.74
CA MET A 72 5.74 -8.49 9.83
C MET A 72 6.60 -9.76 9.71
N LEU A 73 7.88 -9.62 9.40
CA LEU A 73 8.80 -10.75 9.23
C LEU A 73 9.05 -11.51 10.54
N ALA A 74 9.09 -10.80 11.68
CA ALA A 74 9.23 -11.43 12.99
C ALA A 74 7.96 -12.19 13.41
N THR A 75 6.77 -11.66 13.09
CA THR A 75 5.48 -12.31 13.35
C THR A 75 5.23 -13.49 12.42
N HIS A 76 5.74 -13.42 11.18
CA HIS A 76 5.57 -14.46 10.16
C HIS A 76 6.93 -14.87 9.54
N PRO A 77 7.76 -15.64 10.28
CA PRO A 77 9.11 -15.99 9.84
C PRO A 77 9.19 -16.74 8.52
N ASP A 78 8.14 -17.47 8.14
CA ASP A 78 8.06 -18.21 6.88
C ASP A 78 8.19 -17.29 5.66
N LEU A 79 7.86 -16.00 5.79
CA LEU A 79 8.02 -15.00 4.73
C LEU A 79 9.48 -14.73 4.35
N HIS A 80 10.45 -15.11 5.19
CA HIS A 80 11.87 -15.08 4.81
C HIS A 80 12.20 -16.07 3.69
N ASN A 81 11.40 -17.13 3.54
CA ASN A 81 11.62 -18.22 2.59
C ASN A 81 10.58 -18.18 1.46
N ALA A 82 10.42 -17.02 0.83
CA ALA A 82 9.50 -16.85 -0.29
C ALA A 82 9.74 -17.93 -1.36
N THR A 83 8.66 -18.61 -1.76
CA THR A 83 8.69 -19.85 -2.55
C THR A 83 8.70 -19.60 -4.07
N SER A 84 8.43 -18.37 -4.51
CA SER A 84 8.40 -17.98 -5.92
C SER A 84 8.90 -16.55 -6.13
N ALA A 85 9.32 -16.25 -7.38
CA ALA A 85 9.71 -14.89 -7.76
C ALA A 85 8.54 -13.89 -7.61
N ALA A 86 7.32 -14.32 -7.93
CA ALA A 86 6.11 -13.54 -7.73
C ALA A 86 5.90 -13.19 -6.24
N GLN A 87 6.03 -14.17 -5.33
CA GLN A 87 5.92 -13.89 -3.89
C GLN A 87 7.03 -12.95 -3.41
N GLN A 88 8.27 -13.10 -3.88
CA GLN A 88 9.35 -12.17 -3.54
C GLN A 88 9.03 -10.73 -3.97
N ALA A 89 8.53 -10.54 -5.19
CA ALA A 89 8.13 -9.25 -5.70
C ALA A 89 6.93 -8.66 -4.93
N PHE A 90 5.94 -9.50 -4.59
CA PHE A 90 4.84 -9.12 -3.73
C PHE A 90 5.33 -8.63 -2.35
N LEU A 91 6.21 -9.37 -1.69
CA LEU A 91 6.76 -8.99 -0.37
C LEU A 91 7.62 -7.72 -0.43
N ALA A 92 8.34 -7.50 -1.53
CA ALA A 92 9.04 -6.25 -1.77
C ALA A 92 8.05 -5.06 -1.88
N GLY A 93 6.93 -5.26 -2.59
CA GLY A 93 5.86 -4.27 -2.67
C GLY A 93 5.19 -4.02 -1.31
N TYR A 94 4.92 -5.06 -0.55
CA TYR A 94 4.34 -4.97 0.79
C TYR A 94 5.28 -4.23 1.76
N THR A 95 6.58 -4.49 1.66
CA THR A 95 7.60 -3.76 2.43
C THR A 95 7.59 -2.28 2.07
N ALA A 96 7.54 -1.94 0.78
CA ALA A 96 7.45 -0.55 0.31
C ALA A 96 6.18 0.16 0.82
N HIS A 97 5.04 -0.54 0.83
CA HIS A 97 3.79 -0.04 1.42
C HIS A 97 3.99 0.31 2.90
N LEU A 98 4.47 -0.64 3.71
CA LEU A 98 4.66 -0.44 5.15
C LEU A 98 5.65 0.68 5.48
N SER A 99 6.76 0.77 4.73
CA SER A 99 7.73 1.84 4.89
C SER A 99 7.14 3.21 4.56
N MET A 100 6.34 3.31 3.51
CA MET A 100 5.66 4.55 3.16
C MET A 100 4.65 4.98 4.22
N ASP A 101 3.89 4.02 4.76
CA ASP A 101 2.93 4.25 5.83
C ASP A 101 3.60 4.66 7.15
N GLU A 102 4.74 4.06 7.47
CA GLU A 102 5.56 4.43 8.62
C GLU A 102 6.02 5.89 8.51
N ILE A 103 6.66 6.26 7.39
CA ILE A 103 7.18 7.62 7.16
C ILE A 103 6.03 8.63 7.22
N TRP A 104 4.90 8.35 6.54
CA TRP A 104 3.75 9.24 6.57
C TRP A 104 3.16 9.41 7.98
N SER A 105 3.12 8.32 8.76
CA SER A 105 2.62 8.38 10.14
C SER A 105 3.51 9.25 11.02
N LEU A 106 4.83 9.06 10.94
CA LEU A 106 5.82 9.73 11.78
C LEU A 106 6.07 11.18 11.37
N GLU A 107 6.18 11.44 10.07
CA GLU A 107 6.61 12.75 9.56
C GLU A 107 5.45 13.65 9.14
N MET A 108 4.25 13.10 8.87
CA MET A 108 3.10 13.89 8.43
C MET A 108 1.94 13.86 9.43
N VAL A 109 1.38 12.68 9.70
CA VAL A 109 0.14 12.58 10.50
C VAL A 109 0.38 13.01 11.94
N ARG A 110 1.42 12.47 12.58
CA ARG A 110 1.69 12.73 13.99
C ARG A 110 1.96 14.22 14.29
N PRO A 111 2.97 14.88 13.68
CA PRO A 111 3.32 16.25 14.04
C PRO A 111 2.27 17.29 13.62
N TYR A 112 1.60 17.10 12.47
CA TYR A 112 0.73 18.14 11.91
C TYR A 112 -0.76 17.92 12.19
N PHE A 113 -1.21 16.69 12.43
CA PHE A 113 -2.64 16.37 12.59
C PHE A 113 -2.99 15.76 13.94
N ALA A 114 -2.15 14.87 14.48
CA ALA A 114 -2.40 14.26 15.79
C ALA A 114 -2.06 15.23 16.93
N GLU A 115 -0.81 15.69 16.99
CA GLU A 115 -0.24 16.44 18.12
C GLU A 115 -0.33 17.96 17.95
N SER A 116 -0.63 18.46 16.75
CA SER A 116 -0.69 19.91 16.49
C SER A 116 -1.89 20.63 17.11
N THR A 117 -1.79 21.95 17.25
CA THR A 117 -2.76 22.80 17.96
C THR A 117 -3.39 23.92 17.11
N TRP A 118 -3.14 23.96 15.79
CA TRP A 118 -3.67 25.00 14.89
C TRP A 118 -5.19 24.95 14.65
N GLY A 119 -5.89 24.00 15.25
CA GLY A 119 -7.34 23.84 15.18
C GLY A 119 -7.80 22.70 16.08
N ASN A 120 -9.12 22.51 16.25
CA ASN A 120 -9.63 21.34 16.96
C ASN A 120 -9.39 20.04 16.16
N ARG A 121 -9.47 18.89 16.83
CA ARG A 121 -9.19 17.58 16.21
C ARG A 121 -10.04 17.32 14.95
N ARG A 122 -11.32 17.71 14.94
CA ARG A 122 -12.21 17.50 13.78
C ARG A 122 -11.72 18.29 12.56
N LEU A 123 -11.40 19.57 12.74
CA LEU A 123 -10.88 20.42 11.66
C LEU A 123 -9.55 19.88 11.12
N ARG A 124 -8.64 19.46 12.01
CA ARG A 124 -7.35 18.91 11.57
C ARG A 124 -7.52 17.68 10.69
N PHE A 125 -8.32 16.72 11.13
CA PHE A 125 -8.54 15.50 10.35
C PHE A 125 -9.40 15.73 9.09
N LEU A 126 -10.29 16.73 9.08
CA LEU A 126 -10.94 17.17 7.84
C LEU A 126 -9.91 17.66 6.81
N MET A 127 -8.97 18.52 7.23
CA MET A 127 -7.91 19.00 6.35
C MET A 127 -6.97 17.87 5.88
N LEU A 128 -6.68 16.89 6.74
CA LEU A 128 -5.95 15.69 6.34
C LEU A 128 -6.69 14.97 5.20
N HIS A 129 -8.00 14.76 5.31
CA HIS A 129 -8.78 14.12 4.25
C HIS A 129 -8.80 14.95 2.96
N ILE A 130 -8.87 16.28 3.04
CA ILE A 130 -8.77 17.16 1.85
C ILE A 130 -7.42 16.96 1.15
N ILE A 131 -6.33 16.87 1.89
CA ILE A 131 -5.00 16.60 1.33
C ILE A 131 -4.93 15.20 0.70
N LEU A 132 -5.49 14.18 1.37
CA LEU A 132 -5.51 12.82 0.85
C LEU A 132 -6.32 12.73 -0.46
N ILE A 133 -7.48 13.38 -0.55
CA ILE A 133 -8.27 13.46 -1.79
C ILE A 133 -7.46 14.12 -2.91
N TYR A 134 -6.80 15.25 -2.63
CA TYR A 134 -5.97 15.92 -3.62
C TYR A 134 -4.79 15.05 -4.10
N MET A 135 -4.11 14.37 -3.17
CA MET A 135 -3.03 13.44 -3.48
C MET A 135 -3.52 12.28 -4.34
N ASP A 136 -4.69 11.72 -4.00
CA ASP A 136 -5.34 10.65 -4.73
C ASP A 136 -5.59 11.05 -6.20
N GLU A 137 -6.23 12.19 -6.43
CA GLU A 137 -6.47 12.72 -7.78
C GLU A 137 -5.18 13.04 -8.54
N ARG A 138 -4.19 13.61 -7.84
CA ARG A 138 -2.88 13.91 -8.44
C ARG A 138 -2.19 12.63 -8.89
N ASP A 139 -2.10 11.64 -8.00
CA ASP A 139 -1.32 10.44 -8.24
C ASP A 139 -2.02 9.50 -9.22
N TYR A 140 -3.36 9.45 -9.21
CA TYR A 140 -4.14 8.78 -10.25
C TYR A 140 -3.80 9.30 -11.66
N ARG A 141 -3.68 10.63 -11.83
CA ARG A 141 -3.30 11.23 -13.13
C ARG A 141 -1.88 10.92 -13.58
N LEU A 142 -1.01 10.42 -12.69
CA LEU A 142 0.38 10.07 -13.01
C LEU A 142 0.55 8.58 -13.34
N LEU A 143 -0.47 7.76 -13.10
CA LEU A 143 -0.41 6.33 -13.39
C LEU A 143 -0.36 6.08 -14.89
N GLU A 144 0.61 5.28 -15.33
CA GLU A 144 0.74 4.88 -16.73
C GLU A 144 -0.32 3.84 -17.11
N ASP A 145 -0.73 3.83 -18.39
CA ASP A 145 -1.83 2.99 -18.91
C ASP A 145 -1.66 1.48 -18.61
N TRP A 146 -0.43 1.00 -18.47
CA TRP A 146 -0.15 -0.40 -18.17
C TRP A 146 -0.51 -0.81 -16.73
N GLN A 147 -0.64 0.14 -15.80
CA GLN A 147 -0.87 -0.11 -14.37
C GLN A 147 -2.07 -1.04 -14.13
N ARG A 148 -3.20 -0.72 -14.76
CA ARG A 148 -4.42 -1.54 -14.63
C ARG A 148 -4.19 -2.96 -15.14
N GLY A 149 -3.64 -3.09 -16.35
CA GLY A 149 -3.41 -4.40 -16.97
C GLY A 149 -2.46 -5.26 -16.14
N ALA A 150 -1.36 -4.67 -15.66
CA ALA A 150 -0.41 -5.33 -14.80
C ALA A 150 -1.03 -5.74 -13.45
N LEU A 151 -1.72 -4.82 -12.75
CA LEU A 151 -2.33 -5.11 -11.45
C LEU A 151 -3.38 -6.23 -11.57
N CYS A 152 -4.28 -6.16 -12.57
CA CYS A 152 -5.31 -7.18 -12.77
C CYS A 152 -4.73 -8.55 -13.14
N GLY A 153 -3.49 -8.62 -13.62
CA GLY A 153 -2.78 -9.86 -13.90
C GLY A 153 -2.21 -10.58 -12.67
N ALA A 154 -2.26 -9.96 -11.48
CA ALA A 154 -1.68 -10.56 -10.28
C ALA A 154 -2.49 -11.77 -9.82
N ALA A 155 -1.85 -12.93 -9.66
CA ALA A 155 -2.50 -14.18 -9.23
C ALA A 155 -1.88 -14.62 -7.89
N PRO A 156 -2.45 -14.19 -6.75
CA PRO A 156 -1.94 -14.60 -5.44
C PRO A 156 -2.10 -16.11 -5.25
N GLU A 157 -1.10 -16.73 -4.64
CA GLU A 157 -1.03 -18.17 -4.37
C GLU A 157 -0.39 -18.38 -2.99
N GLY A 158 -1.17 -18.22 -1.92
CA GLY A 158 -0.70 -18.37 -0.55
C GLY A 158 0.44 -17.40 -0.18
N TRP A 159 0.45 -16.20 -0.75
CA TRP A 159 1.59 -15.28 -0.62
C TRP A 159 1.77 -14.71 0.79
N THR A 160 0.73 -14.70 1.61
CA THR A 160 0.77 -14.27 3.02
C THR A 160 -0.06 -15.19 3.91
N PRO A 161 0.30 -15.33 5.21
CA PRO A 161 -0.51 -16.09 6.17
C PRO A 161 -1.62 -15.27 6.84
N PHE A 162 -1.71 -13.96 6.58
CA PHE A 162 -2.60 -13.03 7.28
C PHE A 162 -3.66 -12.36 6.37
N LEU A 163 -3.57 -12.55 5.05
CA LEU A 163 -4.61 -12.21 4.08
C LEU A 163 -4.86 -13.42 3.19
N SER A 164 -6.13 -13.73 2.96
CA SER A 164 -6.52 -14.80 2.04
C SER A 164 -6.28 -14.40 0.58
N ASP A 165 -6.04 -15.39 -0.29
CA ASP A 165 -5.95 -15.13 -1.74
C ASP A 165 -7.26 -14.52 -2.28
N THR A 166 -8.41 -14.93 -1.73
CA THR A 166 -9.72 -14.35 -2.06
C THR A 166 -9.76 -12.86 -1.75
N ALA A 167 -9.33 -12.43 -0.56
CA ALA A 167 -9.30 -11.00 -0.21
C ALA A 167 -8.32 -10.20 -1.05
N LEU A 168 -7.16 -10.77 -1.37
CA LEU A 168 -6.19 -10.14 -2.27
C LEU A 168 -6.79 -9.97 -3.68
N VAL A 169 -7.52 -10.97 -4.19
CA VAL A 169 -8.21 -10.92 -5.48
C VAL A 169 -9.35 -9.91 -5.47
N ASP A 170 -10.17 -9.90 -4.43
CA ASP A 170 -11.31 -8.96 -4.30
C ASP A 170 -10.80 -7.52 -4.22
N TRP A 171 -9.76 -7.29 -3.43
CA TRP A 171 -9.10 -5.98 -3.34
C TRP A 171 -8.47 -5.54 -4.67
N ARG A 172 -7.73 -6.42 -5.34
CA ARG A 172 -7.18 -6.19 -6.68
C ARG A 172 -8.28 -5.80 -7.66
N ASN A 173 -9.40 -6.51 -7.66
CA ASN A 173 -10.52 -6.25 -8.55
C ASN A 173 -11.19 -4.92 -8.23
N PHE A 174 -11.41 -4.63 -6.95
CA PHE A 174 -11.97 -3.37 -6.47
C PHE A 174 -11.14 -2.17 -6.94
N ILE A 175 -9.82 -2.20 -6.74
CA ILE A 175 -8.93 -1.14 -7.24
C ILE A 175 -8.86 -1.13 -8.78
N GLY A 176 -8.83 -2.31 -9.41
CA GLY A 176 -8.78 -2.45 -10.87
C GLY A 176 -10.02 -1.91 -11.61
N VAL A 177 -11.18 -1.82 -10.94
CA VAL A 177 -12.38 -1.13 -11.46
C VAL A 177 -12.18 0.38 -11.49
N GLN A 178 -11.56 0.96 -10.46
CA GLN A 178 -11.32 2.40 -10.35
C GLN A 178 -10.24 2.89 -11.34
N LEU A 179 -9.28 2.03 -11.69
CA LEU A 179 -8.24 2.32 -12.69
C LEU A 179 -8.73 2.26 -14.16
N ARG A 180 -10.02 2.03 -14.43
CA ARG A 180 -10.55 2.07 -15.80
C ARG A 180 -10.56 3.51 -16.34
N PRO A 181 -10.48 3.73 -17.67
CA PRO A 181 -10.74 5.04 -18.24
C PRO A 181 -12.11 5.57 -17.78
N GLY A 182 -12.12 6.72 -17.11
CA GLY A 182 -13.33 7.29 -16.51
C GLY A 182 -13.85 6.54 -15.27
N GLY A 183 -13.03 5.70 -14.64
CA GLY A 183 -13.35 5.05 -13.38
C GLY A 183 -13.37 6.06 -12.23
N ASP A 184 -14.37 5.95 -11.36
CA ASP A 184 -14.49 6.83 -10.21
C ASP A 184 -13.59 6.33 -9.07
N SER A 185 -12.77 7.23 -8.53
CA SER A 185 -12.06 6.97 -7.28
C SER A 185 -13.07 6.76 -6.15
N GLN A 186 -12.97 5.62 -5.47
CA GLN A 186 -13.79 5.25 -4.31
C GLN A 186 -13.00 5.45 -3.00
N THR A 187 -12.06 6.40 -2.98
CA THR A 187 -11.18 6.70 -1.85
C THR A 187 -11.93 6.91 -0.52
N LEU A 188 -13.14 7.47 -0.53
CA LEU A 188 -13.97 7.58 0.68
C LEU A 188 -14.40 6.22 1.25
N GLN A 189 -14.60 5.20 0.43
CA GLN A 189 -14.92 3.84 0.88
C GLN A 189 -13.68 3.11 1.43
N VAL A 190 -12.48 3.56 1.08
CA VAL A 190 -11.19 3.02 1.56
C VAL A 190 -10.73 3.69 2.85
N LEU A 191 -10.99 4.99 3.00
CA LEU A 191 -10.54 5.82 4.13
C LEU A 191 -11.60 6.03 5.22
N GLY A 192 -12.88 5.86 4.91
CA GLY A 192 -14.03 6.04 5.83
C GLY A 192 -14.27 4.85 6.74
#